data_AF-A0A3B9BFB8-F1
#
_entry.id   AF-A0A3B9BFB8-F1
#
_cell.length_a   1.000
_cell.length_b   1.000
_cell.length_c   1.000
_cell.angle_alpha   90.00
_cell.angle_beta   90.00
_cell.angle_gamma   90.00
#
_symmetry.space_group_name_H-M   'P 1'
#
loop_
_entity.id
_entity.type
_entity.pdbx_description
1 polymer ?
#
loop_
_entity_poly.entity_id
_entity_poly.type
_entity_poly.pdbx_seq_one_letter_code
_entity_poly.pdbx_strand_id
1 'polypeptide(L)'
;MKLPADFYHPLAIGAPEPLRELPVRAERMIHFFPPHVDKVRGKVPDIAKQVDVLLGNLEDAIPADAKEAARAGFIDVAQATDFGNTGLWTRVNALHSPWVLDDICEIVASIGNKLDVIMLPKVEGPWDIHYLDQLLAQLEGKHGVKKPILIHALLETAQGV
;
A
#
# COMPACT_ATOMS: atom_id res chain seq x y z
N MET A 1 -19.88 -8.08 8.46
CA MET A 1 -19.82 -8.91 7.24
C MET A 1 -20.85 -8.37 6.27
N LYS A 2 -20.47 -8.16 4.99
CA LYS A 2 -21.38 -7.63 3.94
C LYS A 2 -22.17 -8.77 3.30
N LEU A 3 -23.31 -8.46 2.68
CA LEU A 3 -24.05 -9.43 1.85
C LEU A 3 -23.30 -9.68 0.53
N PRO A 4 -23.41 -10.87 -0.10
CA PRO A 4 -22.78 -11.13 -1.39
C PRO A 4 -23.19 -10.14 -2.49
N ALA A 5 -24.44 -9.66 -2.45
CA ALA A 5 -24.95 -8.66 -3.38
C ALA A 5 -24.27 -7.29 -3.24
N ASP A 6 -23.81 -6.93 -2.03
CA ASP A 6 -23.20 -5.63 -1.73
C ASP A 6 -21.67 -5.68 -1.68
N PHE A 7 -21.09 -6.88 -1.60
CA PHE A 7 -19.66 -7.06 -1.36
C PHE A 7 -18.79 -6.45 -2.47
N TYR A 8 -19.26 -6.48 -3.71
CA TYR A 8 -18.56 -5.98 -4.88
C TYR A 8 -19.00 -4.58 -5.32
N HIS A 9 -19.71 -3.83 -4.47
CA HIS A 9 -19.99 -2.43 -4.75
C HIS A 9 -18.82 -1.54 -4.29
N PRO A 10 -18.42 -0.53 -5.07
CA PRO A 10 -17.46 0.47 -4.62
C PRO A 10 -18.01 1.21 -3.39
N LEU A 11 -17.16 1.44 -2.37
CA LEU A 11 -17.55 2.11 -1.12
C LEU A 11 -17.57 3.64 -1.21
N ALA A 12 -17.23 4.22 -2.35
CA ALA A 12 -17.33 5.66 -2.58
C ALA A 12 -17.68 5.96 -4.04
N ILE A 13 -18.39 7.06 -4.27
CA ILE A 13 -18.71 7.53 -5.62
C ILE A 13 -17.41 7.88 -6.34
N GLY A 14 -17.21 7.29 -7.53
CA GLY A 14 -16.02 7.51 -8.35
C GLY A 14 -14.85 6.58 -8.02
N ALA A 15 -14.93 5.77 -6.96
CA ALA A 15 -13.97 4.71 -6.73
C ALA A 15 -14.06 3.62 -7.81
N PRO A 16 -12.96 2.95 -8.15
CA PRO A 16 -12.96 1.87 -9.12
C PRO A 16 -13.77 0.66 -8.63
N GLU A 17 -14.30 -0.12 -9.56
CA GLU A 17 -15.02 -1.36 -9.26
C GLU A 17 -14.10 -2.37 -8.55
N PRO A 18 -14.51 -2.96 -7.41
CA PRO A 18 -13.75 -4.00 -6.73
C PRO A 18 -13.45 -5.20 -7.62
N LEU A 19 -12.24 -5.75 -7.49
CA LEU A 19 -11.85 -6.95 -8.23
C LEU A 19 -12.62 -8.18 -7.76
N ARG A 20 -13.07 -9.01 -8.71
CA ARG A 20 -13.70 -10.31 -8.43
C ARG A 20 -12.70 -11.46 -8.36
N GLU A 21 -11.56 -11.29 -9.01
CA GLU A 21 -10.44 -12.22 -9.04
C GLU A 21 -9.14 -11.45 -8.84
N LEU A 22 -8.16 -12.07 -8.18
CA LEU A 22 -6.85 -11.45 -7.99
C LEU A 22 -6.09 -11.37 -9.32
N PRO A 23 -5.34 -10.29 -9.58
CA PRO A 23 -4.47 -10.21 -10.75
C PRO A 23 -3.45 -11.34 -10.77
N VAL A 24 -3.35 -12.08 -11.88
CA VAL A 24 -2.38 -13.17 -12.01
C VAL A 24 -1.01 -12.59 -12.36
N ARG A 25 -0.09 -12.62 -11.39
CA ARG A 25 1.30 -12.17 -11.53
C ARG A 25 2.24 -13.02 -10.67
N ALA A 26 3.54 -12.94 -10.93
CA ALA A 26 4.53 -13.55 -10.04
C ALA A 26 4.63 -12.74 -8.74
N GLU A 27 4.59 -13.41 -7.59
CA GLU A 27 4.71 -12.83 -6.25
C GLU A 27 5.58 -13.72 -5.34
N ARG A 28 6.64 -14.33 -5.89
CA ARG A 28 7.48 -15.32 -5.18
C ARG A 28 8.42 -14.65 -4.16
N MET A 29 8.68 -13.35 -4.34
CA MET A 29 9.54 -12.54 -3.46
C MET A 29 8.95 -11.15 -3.28
N ILE A 30 8.77 -10.74 -2.03
CA ILE A 30 8.47 -9.37 -1.62
C ILE A 30 9.75 -8.75 -1.06
N HIS A 31 10.39 -7.86 -1.84
CA HIS A 31 11.64 -7.21 -1.45
C HIS A 31 11.39 -5.89 -0.73
N PHE A 32 11.70 -5.84 0.57
CA PHE A 32 11.55 -4.64 1.39
C PHE A 32 12.74 -3.69 1.19
N PHE A 33 12.47 -2.38 1.16
CA PHE A 33 13.53 -1.37 1.23
C PHE A 33 13.14 -0.19 2.12
N PRO A 34 14.11 0.46 2.81
CA PRO A 34 13.88 1.68 3.60
C PRO A 34 13.92 2.92 2.68
N PRO A 35 12.79 3.60 2.43
CA PRO A 35 12.77 4.68 1.43
C PRO A 35 13.47 5.96 1.89
N HIS A 36 13.72 6.15 3.18
CA HIS A 36 14.48 7.31 3.67
C HIS A 36 15.99 7.22 3.39
N VAL A 37 16.51 6.07 2.93
CA VAL A 37 17.94 5.87 2.66
C VAL A 37 18.24 6.13 1.19
N ASP A 38 18.81 7.29 0.89
CA ASP A 38 19.11 7.75 -0.49
C ASP A 38 19.90 6.75 -1.32
N LYS A 39 20.93 6.15 -0.72
CA LYS A 39 21.76 5.13 -1.38
C LYS A 39 20.96 3.91 -1.84
N VAL A 40 19.89 3.55 -1.12
CA VAL A 40 19.02 2.44 -1.47
C VAL A 40 18.00 2.89 -2.51
N ARG A 41 17.37 4.08 -2.34
CA ARG A 41 16.47 4.67 -3.33
C ARG A 41 17.11 4.76 -4.72
N GLY A 42 18.36 5.20 -4.79
CA GLY A 42 19.09 5.32 -6.06
C GLY A 42 19.29 3.98 -6.80
N LYS A 43 19.08 2.83 -6.15
CA LYS A 43 19.19 1.49 -6.74
C LYS A 43 17.84 0.86 -7.09
N VAL A 44 16.73 1.47 -6.68
CA VAL A 44 15.38 0.92 -6.86
C VAL A 44 15.08 0.56 -8.33
N PRO A 45 15.40 1.39 -9.34
CA PRO A 45 15.13 1.03 -10.74
C PRO A 45 15.81 -0.26 -11.20
N ASP A 46 16.98 -0.59 -10.66
CA ASP A 46 17.72 -1.81 -11.01
C ASP A 46 17.30 -3.01 -10.16
N ILE A 47 16.93 -2.79 -8.90
CA ILE A 47 16.36 -3.82 -8.03
C ILE A 47 14.99 -4.27 -8.57
N ALA A 48 14.16 -3.33 -9.04
CA ALA A 48 12.82 -3.61 -9.55
C ALA A 48 12.84 -4.70 -10.63
N LYS A 49 13.84 -4.69 -11.53
CA LYS A 49 14.00 -5.68 -12.62
C LYS A 49 14.33 -7.10 -12.14
N GLN A 50 14.70 -7.27 -10.87
CA GLN A 50 15.21 -8.52 -10.30
C GLN A 50 14.24 -9.16 -9.31
N VAL A 51 13.14 -8.48 -8.99
CA VAL A 51 12.19 -8.91 -7.96
C VAL A 51 10.79 -8.95 -8.53
N ASP A 52 9.95 -9.81 -7.96
CA ASP A 52 8.54 -9.93 -8.34
C ASP A 52 7.73 -8.77 -7.77
N VAL A 53 7.98 -8.45 -6.49
CA VAL A 53 7.34 -7.36 -5.75
C VAL A 53 8.42 -6.54 -5.04
N LEU A 54 8.34 -5.22 -5.17
CA LEU A 54 9.13 -4.25 -4.41
C LEU A 54 8.22 -3.52 -3.43
N LEU A 55 8.64 -3.49 -2.16
CA LEU A 55 7.84 -2.93 -1.08
C LEU A 55 8.59 -1.82 -0.34
N GLY A 56 8.05 -0.60 -0.38
CA GLY A 56 8.53 0.52 0.42
C GLY A 56 8.08 0.39 1.88
N ASN A 57 9.04 0.29 2.81
CA ASN A 57 8.72 0.09 4.21
C ASN A 57 8.65 1.43 4.96
N LEU A 58 7.53 1.72 5.63
CA LEU A 58 7.33 2.92 6.45
C LEU A 58 7.22 2.61 7.95
N GLU A 59 7.10 1.34 8.33
CA GLU A 59 6.80 0.91 9.69
C GLU A 59 8.07 0.47 10.46
N ASP A 60 8.14 -0.76 10.96
CA ASP A 60 9.25 -1.24 11.79
C ASP A 60 10.59 -1.10 11.05
N ALA A 61 11.66 -0.86 11.80
CA ALA A 61 13.00 -0.51 11.29
C ALA A 61 13.13 0.84 10.58
N ILE A 62 12.08 1.66 10.56
CA ILE A 62 12.15 3.09 10.21
C ILE A 62 12.13 3.92 11.50
N PRO A 63 13.18 4.69 11.82
CA PRO A 63 13.19 5.59 12.98
C PRO A 63 12.01 6.57 12.97
N ALA A 64 11.54 6.95 14.16
CA ALA A 64 10.37 7.83 14.31
C ALA A 64 10.55 9.20 13.64
N ASP A 65 11.76 9.77 13.73
CA ASP A 65 12.18 11.02 13.08
C ASP A 65 12.39 10.87 11.56
N ALA A 66 12.44 9.64 11.05
CA ALA A 66 12.59 9.34 9.63
C ALA A 66 11.27 8.94 8.94
N LYS A 67 10.12 8.95 9.64
CA LYS A 67 8.83 8.51 9.09
C LYS A 67 8.37 9.38 7.92
N GLU A 68 8.42 10.69 8.09
CA GLU A 68 8.07 11.65 7.03
C GLU A 68 9.04 11.55 5.85
N ALA A 69 10.35 11.45 6.13
CA ALA A 69 11.38 11.25 5.10
C ALA A 69 11.19 9.93 4.33
N ALA A 70 10.76 8.86 4.99
CA ALA A 70 10.47 7.58 4.35
C ALA A 70 9.20 7.68 3.48
N ARG A 71 8.14 8.35 3.94
CA ARG A 71 6.94 8.58 3.14
C ARG A 71 7.25 9.37 1.88
N ALA A 72 7.87 10.54 2.03
CA ALA A 72 8.30 11.38 0.93
C ALA A 72 9.23 10.59 -0.01
N GLY A 73 10.18 9.85 0.57
CA GLY A 73 11.13 9.10 -0.23
C GLY A 73 10.54 7.95 -1.03
N PHE A 74 9.49 7.31 -0.53
CA PHE A 74 8.73 6.31 -1.27
C PHE A 74 7.95 6.95 -2.42
N ILE A 75 7.28 8.09 -2.18
CA ILE A 75 6.56 8.83 -3.20
C ILE A 75 7.51 9.25 -4.33
N ASP A 76 8.64 9.88 -3.99
CA ASP A 76 9.65 10.35 -4.95
C ASP A 76 10.11 9.22 -5.88
N VAL A 77 10.54 8.10 -5.29
CA VAL A 77 11.10 6.99 -6.07
C VAL A 77 10.03 6.30 -6.91
N ALA A 78 8.80 6.18 -6.41
CA ALA A 78 7.69 5.62 -7.15
C ALA A 78 7.24 6.51 -8.32
N GLN A 79 7.28 7.83 -8.17
CA GLN A 79 7.02 8.76 -9.26
C GLN A 79 8.09 8.65 -10.36
N ALA A 80 9.37 8.62 -9.97
CA ALA A 80 10.50 8.60 -10.88
C ALA A 80 10.77 7.25 -11.58
N THR A 81 10.23 6.15 -11.04
CA THR A 81 10.52 4.80 -11.54
C THR A 81 9.36 4.22 -12.36
N ASP A 82 9.69 3.57 -13.47
CA ASP A 82 8.80 2.62 -14.16
C ASP A 82 9.12 1.20 -13.68
N PHE A 83 8.14 0.54 -13.07
CA PHE A 83 8.30 -0.79 -12.49
C PHE A 83 8.01 -1.91 -13.50
N GLY A 84 7.48 -1.60 -14.69
CA GLY A 84 7.11 -2.61 -15.68
C GLY A 84 6.18 -3.67 -15.10
N ASN A 85 6.67 -4.91 -15.02
CA ASN A 85 5.91 -6.05 -14.49
C ASN A 85 6.06 -6.27 -12.97
N THR A 86 6.92 -5.50 -12.31
CA THR A 86 7.21 -5.64 -10.87
C THR A 86 6.10 -5.00 -10.04
N GLY A 87 5.63 -5.71 -9.01
CA GLY A 87 4.58 -5.21 -8.13
C GLY A 87 5.08 -4.09 -7.25
N LEU A 88 4.34 -2.98 -7.16
CA LEU A 88 4.67 -1.88 -6.25
C LEU A 88 3.78 -1.94 -5.01
N TRP A 89 4.39 -2.25 -3.88
CA TRP A 89 3.71 -2.36 -2.60
C TRP A 89 4.26 -1.32 -1.62
N THR A 90 3.52 -1.05 -0.55
CA THR A 90 4.04 -0.31 0.61
C THR A 90 3.52 -0.92 1.90
N ARG A 91 4.37 -0.97 2.94
CA ARG A 91 3.94 -1.26 4.31
C ARG A 91 3.84 0.04 5.07
N VAL A 92 2.61 0.47 5.33
CA VAL A 92 2.29 1.71 6.07
C VAL A 92 2.47 1.49 7.57
N ASN A 93 2.47 2.57 8.34
CA ASN A 93 2.46 2.47 9.80
C ASN A 93 1.14 1.86 10.34
N ALA A 94 1.15 1.36 11.58
CA ALA A 94 -0.02 0.76 12.22
C ALA A 94 -1.19 1.74 12.39
N LEU A 95 -2.42 1.23 12.42
CA LEU A 95 -3.65 2.05 12.51
C LEU A 95 -3.74 2.95 13.75
N HIS A 96 -3.07 2.58 14.84
CA HIS A 96 -3.02 3.39 16.08
C HIS A 96 -1.86 4.40 16.10
N SER A 97 -1.03 4.44 15.06
CA SER A 97 0.12 5.34 14.97
C SER A 97 -0.29 6.74 14.50
N PRO A 98 0.51 7.78 14.82
CA PRO A 98 0.23 9.13 14.34
C PRO A 98 0.56 9.34 12.84
N TRP A 99 1.22 8.39 12.18
CA TRP A 99 1.72 8.55 10.81
C TRP A 99 0.81 7.94 9.73
N VAL A 100 0.00 6.94 10.09
CA VAL A 100 -0.72 6.10 9.12
C VAL A 100 -1.71 6.87 8.25
N LEU A 101 -2.37 7.88 8.80
CA LEU A 101 -3.35 8.68 8.05
C LEU A 101 -2.67 9.39 6.89
N ASP A 102 -1.55 10.04 7.16
CA ASP A 102 -0.77 10.75 6.15
C ASP A 102 -0.05 9.79 5.20
N ASP A 103 0.43 8.64 5.70
CA ASP A 103 0.99 7.58 4.84
C ASP A 103 -0.02 7.21 3.74
N ILE A 104 -1.27 6.92 4.12
CA ILE A 104 -2.30 6.49 3.16
C ILE A 104 -2.72 7.68 2.28
N CYS A 105 -3.02 8.83 2.87
CA CYS A 105 -3.53 9.99 2.13
C CYS A 105 -2.54 10.49 1.08
N GLU A 106 -1.27 10.71 1.48
CA GLU A 106 -0.27 11.29 0.58
C GLU A 106 0.17 10.31 -0.50
N ILE A 107 0.33 9.02 -0.17
CA ILE A 107 0.72 7.99 -1.14
C ILE A 107 -0.38 7.81 -2.19
N VAL A 108 -1.64 7.67 -1.78
CA VAL A 108 -2.74 7.49 -2.75
C VAL A 108 -2.91 8.74 -3.62
N ALA A 109 -2.82 9.93 -3.02
CA ALA A 109 -2.88 11.20 -3.77
C ALA A 109 -1.78 11.32 -4.82
N SER A 110 -0.56 10.86 -4.50
CA SER A 110 0.63 11.10 -5.32
C SER A 110 0.90 10.00 -6.35
N ILE A 111 0.66 8.74 -5.98
CA ILE A 111 1.04 7.56 -6.77
C ILE A 111 -0.04 6.46 -6.77
N GLY A 112 -1.28 6.75 -6.38
CA GLY A 112 -2.34 5.73 -6.28
C GLY A 112 -2.54 4.89 -7.55
N ASN A 113 -2.31 5.46 -8.74
CA ASN A 113 -2.39 4.73 -10.01
C ASN A 113 -1.22 3.78 -10.28
N LYS A 114 -0.10 3.92 -9.56
CA LYS A 114 1.06 3.01 -9.64
C LYS A 114 1.06 1.98 -8.51
N LEU A 115 0.42 2.27 -7.38
CA LEU A 115 0.40 1.37 -6.23
C LEU A 115 -0.52 0.17 -6.49
N ASP A 116 -0.03 -1.02 -6.16
CA ASP A 116 -0.79 -2.27 -6.30
C ASP A 116 -1.43 -2.68 -4.97
N VAL A 117 -0.65 -2.64 -3.90
CA VAL A 117 -1.04 -3.21 -2.60
C VAL A 117 -0.52 -2.35 -1.45
N ILE A 118 -1.38 -2.12 -0.45
CA ILE A 118 -1.00 -1.63 0.87
C ILE A 118 -0.96 -2.81 1.84
N MET A 119 0.20 -3.01 2.45
CA MET A 119 0.39 -3.94 3.54
C MET A 119 0.09 -3.24 4.87
N LEU A 120 -0.94 -3.72 5.57
CA LEU A 120 -1.39 -3.20 6.86
C LEU A 120 -0.78 -4.05 7.99
N PRO A 121 0.10 -3.48 8.85
CA PRO A 121 0.63 -4.20 10.00
C PRO A 121 -0.41 -4.34 11.12
N LYS A 122 -0.16 -5.27 12.06
CA LYS A 122 -0.93 -5.46 13.31
C LYS A 122 -2.45 -5.53 13.09
N VAL A 123 -2.90 -6.27 12.08
CA VAL A 123 -4.35 -6.49 11.87
C VAL A 123 -4.87 -7.41 12.97
N GLU A 124 -5.86 -6.93 13.71
CA GLU A 124 -6.48 -7.65 14.84
C GLU A 124 -7.91 -8.11 14.54
N GLY A 125 -8.50 -7.64 13.45
CA GLY A 125 -9.83 -8.10 13.05
C GLY A 125 -10.40 -7.41 11.81
N PRO A 126 -11.66 -7.73 11.47
CA PRO A 126 -12.31 -7.21 10.28
C PRO A 126 -12.55 -5.70 10.32
N TRP A 127 -12.61 -5.08 11.50
CA TRP A 127 -12.80 -3.63 11.65
C TRP A 127 -11.61 -2.82 11.09
N ASP A 128 -10.39 -3.35 11.18
CA ASP A 128 -9.19 -2.72 10.62
C ASP A 128 -9.28 -2.70 9.08
N ILE A 129 -9.75 -3.80 8.51
CA ILE A 129 -9.99 -3.93 7.07
C ILE A 129 -11.13 -3.01 6.63
N HIS A 130 -12.25 -2.95 7.37
CA HIS A 130 -13.35 -2.06 7.03
C HIS A 130 -12.96 -0.58 7.04
N TYR A 131 -12.13 -0.17 8.01
CA TYR A 131 -11.60 1.19 8.07
C TYR A 131 -10.76 1.51 6.83
N LEU A 132 -9.79 0.64 6.51
CA LEU A 132 -8.89 0.87 5.39
C LEU A 132 -9.61 0.78 4.04
N ASP A 133 -10.52 -0.18 3.85
CA ASP A 133 -11.37 -0.34 2.65
C ASP A 133 -12.16 0.96 2.35
N GLN A 134 -12.84 1.51 3.37
CA GLN A 134 -13.60 2.74 3.21
C GLN A 134 -12.71 3.95 2.93
N LEU A 135 -11.58 4.09 3.63
CA LEU A 135 -10.64 5.19 3.43
C LEU A 135 -10.02 5.16 2.03
N LEU A 136 -9.60 3.98 1.57
CA LEU A 136 -9.05 3.80 0.24
C LEU A 136 -10.09 4.14 -0.83
N ALA A 137 -11.31 3.64 -0.75
CA ALA A 137 -12.34 3.97 -1.74
C ALA A 137 -12.58 5.49 -1.85
N GLN A 138 -12.62 6.20 -0.71
CA GLN A 138 -12.78 7.66 -0.70
C GLN A 138 -11.61 8.36 -1.39
N LEU A 139 -10.37 7.93 -1.12
CA LEU A 139 -9.18 8.51 -1.74
C LEU A 139 -9.06 8.13 -3.22
N GLU A 140 -9.39 6.91 -3.59
CA GLU A 140 -9.41 6.43 -4.96
C GLU A 140 -10.39 7.23 -5.81
N GLY A 141 -11.61 7.45 -5.32
CA GLY A 141 -12.59 8.31 -5.98
C GLY A 141 -12.15 9.77 -6.05
N LYS A 142 -11.60 10.31 -4.95
CA LYS A 142 -11.09 11.69 -4.88
C LYS A 142 -9.94 11.95 -5.87
N HIS A 143 -9.03 10.99 -6.03
CA HIS A 143 -7.80 11.13 -6.82
C HIS A 143 -7.89 10.45 -8.19
N GLY A 144 -9.06 9.92 -8.56
CA GLY A 144 -9.33 9.32 -9.86
C GLY A 144 -8.47 8.08 -10.15
N VAL A 145 -8.19 7.28 -9.12
CA VAL A 145 -7.43 6.03 -9.22
C VAL A 145 -8.19 5.03 -10.09
N LYS A 146 -7.50 4.41 -11.05
CA LYS A 146 -8.13 3.61 -12.12
C LYS A 146 -8.40 2.15 -11.76
N LYS A 147 -7.72 1.62 -10.74
CA LYS A 147 -7.87 0.24 -10.26
C LYS A 147 -7.85 0.22 -8.74
N PRO A 148 -8.57 -0.70 -8.08
CA PRO A 148 -8.53 -0.79 -6.63
C PRO A 148 -7.11 -1.09 -6.13
N ILE A 149 -6.70 -0.42 -5.07
CA ILE A 149 -5.50 -0.71 -4.30
C ILE A 149 -5.85 -1.84 -3.33
N LEU A 150 -5.17 -2.97 -3.43
CA LEU A 150 -5.49 -4.13 -2.60
C LEU A 150 -4.92 -3.98 -1.19
N ILE A 151 -5.53 -4.68 -0.23
CA ILE A 151 -5.08 -4.73 1.16
C ILE A 151 -4.42 -6.07 1.41
N HIS A 152 -3.19 -6.06 1.93
CA HIS A 152 -2.49 -7.22 2.45
C HIS A 152 -2.40 -7.12 3.97
N ALA A 153 -3.08 -8.02 4.69
CA ALA A 153 -3.06 -8.04 6.15
C ALA A 153 -1.82 -8.77 6.67
N LEU A 154 -1.05 -8.13 7.55
CA LEU A 154 0.06 -8.79 8.25
C LEU A 154 -0.46 -9.45 9.55
N LEU A 155 -0.30 -10.77 9.65
CA LEU A 155 -0.71 -11.56 10.82
C LEU A 155 0.42 -11.60 11.85
N GLU A 156 0.33 -10.77 12.89
CA GLU A 156 1.41 -10.62 13.88
C GLU A 156 0.93 -10.38 15.32
N THR A 157 -0.37 -10.56 15.59
CA THR A 157 -0.94 -10.50 16.94
C THR A 157 -1.70 -11.80 17.24
N ALA A 158 -1.82 -12.16 18.52
CA ALA A 158 -2.58 -13.34 18.93
C ALA A 158 -4.07 -13.25 18.56
N GLN A 159 -4.60 -12.03 18.47
CA GLN A 159 -6.00 -11.80 18.10
C GLN A 159 -6.23 -11.89 16.59
N GLY A 160 -5.22 -11.55 15.79
CA GLY A 160 -5.31 -11.62 14.33
C GLY A 160 -5.20 -13.05 13.76
N VAL A 161 -4.57 -13.97 14.50
CA VAL A 161 -4.44 -15.41 14.14
C VAL A 161 -5.72 -16.17 14.48
#